data_AF-A0A1J3GR59-F1
#
_entry.id   AF-A0A1J3GR59-F1
#
_cell.length_a   1.000
_cell.length_b   1.000
_cell.length_c   1.000
_cell.angle_alpha   90.00
_cell.angle_beta   90.00
_cell.angle_gamma   90.00
#
_symmetry.space_group_name_H-M   'P 1'
#
loop_
_entity.id
_entity.type
_entity.pdbx_description
1 polymer ?
#
loop_
_entity_poly.entity_id
_entity_poly.type
_entity_poly.pdbx_seq_one_letter_code
_entity_poly.pdbx_strand_id
1 'polypeptide(L)'
;SGRRPVNPSQKHILLWAKPALETGNTRELVDPKLQDKYDDQQLNRLVLTASHCVQQSPILRPTMTQVLELLTNGNEAEIAKSWRMPKDMTNDDENNDEWDDYSMI
;
A
#
# COMPACT_ATOMS: atom_id res chain seq x y z
N SER A 1 -5.51 5.28 -12.96
CA SER A 1 -4.50 5.91 -13.84
C SER A 1 -4.74 5.71 -15.33
N GLY A 2 -5.38 4.63 -15.80
CA GLY A 2 -5.60 4.39 -17.24
C GLY A 2 -4.33 4.10 -18.05
N ARG A 3 -3.18 4.01 -17.38
CA ARG A 3 -1.86 3.74 -17.98
C ARG A 3 -1.67 2.24 -18.19
N ARG A 4 -0.86 1.88 -19.18
CA ARG A 4 -0.48 0.48 -19.41
C ARG A 4 0.46 -0.03 -18.30
N PRO A 5 0.39 -1.32 -17.91
CA PRO A 5 1.27 -1.89 -16.88
C PRO A 5 2.78 -1.76 -17.19
N VAL A 6 3.13 -1.81 -18.48
CA VAL A 6 4.47 -1.58 -19.01
C VAL A 6 4.37 -0.55 -20.11
N ASN A 7 5.25 0.47 -20.08
CA ASN A 7 5.27 1.51 -21.10
C ASN A 7 6.09 1.06 -22.35
N PRO A 8 6.04 1.79 -23.47
CA PRO A 8 6.80 1.45 -24.68
C PRO A 8 8.32 1.39 -24.48
N SER A 9 8.84 2.06 -23.45
CA SER A 9 10.25 2.00 -23.04
C SER A 9 10.55 0.85 -22.07
N GLN A 10 9.67 -0.14 -21.98
CA GLN A 10 9.79 -1.34 -21.13
C GLN A 10 9.90 -1.07 -19.62
N LYS A 11 9.48 0.12 -19.14
CA LYS A 11 9.44 0.42 -17.71
C LYS A 11 8.10 0.04 -17.11
N HIS A 12 8.15 -0.58 -15.93
CA HIS A 12 6.97 -0.94 -15.14
C HIS A 12 6.27 0.32 -14.61
N ILE A 13 4.93 0.32 -14.65
CA ILE A 13 4.09 1.40 -14.12
C ILE A 13 4.35 1.67 -12.63
N LEU A 14 4.76 0.65 -11.87
CA LEU A 14 5.02 0.77 -10.45
C LEU A 14 6.11 1.79 -10.13
N LEU A 15 7.12 1.95 -11.00
CA LEU A 15 8.18 2.95 -10.81
C LEU A 15 7.65 4.38 -10.80
N TRP A 16 6.58 4.66 -11.55
CA TRP A 16 5.91 5.94 -11.55
C TRP A 16 4.93 6.08 -10.38
N ALA A 17 4.24 5.01 -10.01
CA ALA A 17 3.21 5.06 -8.97
C ALA A 17 3.79 5.11 -7.55
N LYS A 18 4.94 4.46 -7.32
CA LYS A 18 5.51 4.26 -5.97
C LYS A 18 5.68 5.55 -5.16
N PRO A 19 6.25 6.65 -5.70
CA PRO A 19 6.36 7.90 -4.94
C PRO A 19 5.00 8.48 -4.52
N ALA A 20 3.99 8.38 -5.39
CA ALA A 20 2.64 8.85 -5.09
C ALA A 20 1.93 7.95 -4.06
N LEU A 21 2.21 6.64 -4.08
CA LEU A 21 1.71 5.69 -3.07
C LEU A 21 2.32 5.95 -1.69
N GLU A 22 3.60 6.31 -1.62
CA GLU A 22 4.32 6.57 -0.36
C GLU A 22 3.98 7.94 0.24
N THR A 23 3.75 8.94 -0.60
CA THR A 23 3.39 10.31 -0.17
C THR A 23 1.90 10.50 0.10
N GLY A 24 1.05 9.52 -0.24
CA GLY A 24 -0.39 9.63 -0.13
C GLY A 24 -1.03 10.60 -1.12
N ASN A 25 -0.30 11.03 -2.16
CA ASN A 25 -0.84 11.90 -3.21
C ASN A 25 -1.71 11.11 -4.19
N THR A 26 -2.95 10.84 -3.78
CA THR A 26 -3.88 9.96 -4.50
C THR A 26 -4.35 10.54 -5.83
N ARG A 27 -4.38 11.86 -5.99
CA ARG A 27 -4.87 12.55 -7.20
C ARG A 27 -4.01 12.28 -8.43
N GLU A 28 -2.70 12.14 -8.27
CA GLU A 28 -1.80 11.81 -9.39
C GLU A 28 -2.05 10.41 -9.96
N LEU A 29 -2.65 9.53 -9.16
CA LEU A 29 -2.92 8.13 -9.54
C LEU A 29 -4.23 7.96 -10.33
N VAL A 30 -5.07 8.98 -10.36
CA VAL A 30 -6.40 8.95 -11.00
C VAL A 30 -6.27 8.86 -12.52
N ASP A 31 -7.21 8.17 -13.17
CA ASP A 31 -7.31 8.21 -14.63
C ASP A 31 -7.97 9.52 -15.08
N PRO A 32 -7.30 10.36 -15.89
CA PRO A 32 -7.88 11.61 -16.39
C PRO A 32 -9.21 11.43 -17.14
N LYS A 33 -9.47 10.24 -17.71
CA LYS A 33 -10.73 9.94 -18.40
C LYS A 33 -11.93 9.87 -17.46
N LEU A 34 -11.71 9.70 -16.16
CA LEU A 34 -12.78 9.71 -15.17
C LEU A 34 -13.35 11.12 -14.96
N GLN A 35 -12.66 12.19 -15.37
CA GLN A 35 -13.15 13.58 -15.30
C GLN A 35 -13.71 13.95 -13.91
N ASP A 36 -13.00 13.58 -12.85
CA ASP A 36 -13.41 13.78 -11.45
C ASP A 36 -14.75 13.12 -11.05
N LYS A 37 -15.21 12.14 -11.85
CA LYS A 37 -16.40 11.31 -11.55
C LYS A 37 -15.99 10.06 -10.78
N TYR A 38 -15.43 10.25 -9.60
CA TYR A 38 -15.09 9.19 -8.67
C TYR A 38 -15.34 9.63 -7.23
N ASP A 39 -15.48 8.67 -6.33
CA ASP A 39 -15.60 8.92 -4.91
C ASP A 39 -14.20 8.97 -4.26
N ASP A 40 -13.89 10.08 -3.60
CA ASP A 40 -12.57 10.30 -2.97
C ASP A 40 -12.28 9.28 -1.86
N GLN A 41 -13.29 8.83 -1.11
CA GLN A 41 -13.11 7.83 -0.06
C GLN A 41 -12.79 6.46 -0.65
N GLN A 42 -13.46 6.08 -1.74
CA GLN A 42 -13.16 4.85 -2.46
C GLN A 42 -11.77 4.90 -3.11
N LEU A 43 -11.37 6.07 -3.65
CA LEU A 43 -10.03 6.27 -4.19
C LEU A 43 -8.95 6.07 -3.12
N ASN A 44 -9.10 6.72 -1.96
CA ASN A 44 -8.13 6.60 -0.86
C ASN A 44 -8.00 5.15 -0.39
N ARG A 45 -9.12 4.44 -0.24
CA ARG A 45 -9.16 3.02 0.10
C ARG A 45 -8.45 2.14 -0.93
N LEU A 46 -8.69 2.40 -2.22
CA LEU A 46 -8.04 1.70 -3.31
C LEU A 46 -6.53 1.92 -3.31
N VAL A 47 -6.09 3.17 -3.12
CA VAL A 47 -4.68 3.55 -3.10
C VAL A 47 -3.95 2.92 -1.92
N LEU A 48 -4.55 2.94 -0.72
CA LEU A 48 -4.02 2.29 0.46
C LEU A 48 -3.93 0.76 0.26
N THR A 49 -4.98 0.14 -0.28
CA THR A 49 -4.94 -1.30 -0.57
C THR A 49 -3.83 -1.63 -1.57
N ALA A 50 -3.68 -0.82 -2.61
CA ALA A 50 -2.63 -0.99 -3.61
C ALA A 50 -1.22 -0.84 -3.02
N SER A 51 -0.99 0.10 -2.10
CA SER A 51 0.33 0.29 -1.46
C SER A 51 0.75 -0.93 -0.65
N HIS A 52 -0.19 -1.60 0.02
CA HIS A 52 0.05 -2.88 0.71
C HIS A 52 0.34 -4.04 -0.26
N CYS A 53 -0.39 -4.14 -1.38
CA CYS A 53 -0.20 -5.22 -2.35
C CYS A 53 1.17 -5.18 -3.04
N VAL A 54 1.76 -3.99 -3.22
CA VAL A 54 3.01 -3.81 -3.96
C VAL A 54 4.26 -3.78 -3.08
N GLN A 55 4.12 -4.11 -1.79
CA GLN A 55 5.26 -4.20 -0.87
C GLN A 55 6.33 -5.16 -1.38
N GLN A 56 7.60 -4.79 -1.19
CA GLN A 56 8.72 -5.61 -1.65
C GLN A 56 8.77 -6.95 -0.90
N SER A 57 8.59 -6.91 0.42
CA SER A 57 8.48 -8.11 1.25
C SER A 57 7.16 -8.83 0.97
N PRO A 58 7.18 -10.13 0.60
CA PRO A 58 5.97 -10.90 0.35
C PRO A 58 5.16 -11.15 1.64
N ILE A 59 5.81 -11.19 2.80
CA ILE A 59 5.18 -11.44 4.10
C ILE A 59 4.25 -10.29 4.50
N LEU A 60 4.57 -9.07 4.05
CA LEU A 60 3.80 -7.87 4.33
C LEU A 60 2.66 -7.64 3.32
N ARG A 61 2.55 -8.47 2.28
CA ARG A 61 1.47 -8.36 1.29
C ARG A 61 0.20 -9.01 1.85
N PRO A 62 -0.97 -8.38 1.66
CA PRO A 62 -2.24 -8.96 2.06
C PRO A 62 -2.59 -10.19 1.20
N THR A 63 -3.26 -11.16 1.83
CA THR A 63 -3.97 -12.21 1.12
C THR A 63 -5.12 -11.64 0.30
N MET A 64 -5.58 -12.34 -0.75
CA MET A 64 -6.69 -11.86 -1.57
C MET A 64 -7.99 -11.66 -0.79
N THR A 65 -8.22 -12.44 0.27
CA THR A 65 -9.36 -12.25 1.18
C THR A 65 -9.25 -10.92 1.92
N GLN A 66 -8.06 -10.60 2.46
CA GLN A 66 -7.80 -9.31 3.09
C GLN A 66 -7.92 -8.16 2.09
N VAL A 67 -7.43 -8.32 0.86
CA VAL A 67 -7.61 -7.32 -0.20
C VAL A 67 -9.09 -7.01 -0.44
N LEU A 68 -9.94 -8.04 -0.50
CA LEU A 68 -11.38 -7.84 -0.68
C LEU A 68 -11.98 -7.06 0.50
N GLU A 69 -11.63 -7.43 1.74
CA GLU A 69 -12.10 -6.75 2.94
C GLU A 69 -11.65 -5.28 3.00
N LEU A 70 -10.39 -4.99 2.64
CA LEU A 70 -9.86 -3.64 2.55
C LEU A 70 -10.65 -2.80 1.54
N LEU A 71 -11.02 -3.38 0.40
CA LEU A 71 -11.78 -2.68 -0.66
C LEU A 71 -13.26 -2.46 -0.31
N THR A 72 -13.88 -3.34 0.47
CA THR A 72 -15.32 -3.25 0.79
C THR A 72 -15.60 -2.50 2.09
N ASN A 73 -14.82 -2.79 3.13
CA ASN A 73 -15.13 -2.42 4.52
C ASN A 73 -14.07 -1.55 5.17
N GLY A 74 -12.92 -1.33 4.52
CA GLY A 74 -11.75 -0.74 5.15
C GLY A 74 -11.93 0.72 5.58
N ASN A 75 -12.28 0.97 6.84
CA ASN A 75 -12.08 2.28 7.46
C ASN A 75 -10.58 2.44 7.78
N GLU A 76 -9.99 3.59 7.46
CA GLU A 76 -8.56 3.91 7.69
C GLU A 76 -8.06 3.48 9.09
N ALA A 77 -8.91 3.66 10.12
CA ALA A 77 -8.63 3.31 11.51
C ALA A 77 -8.69 1.80 11.83
N GLU A 78 -9.46 0.99 11.09
CA GLU A 78 -9.54 -0.46 11.26
C GLU A 78 -8.42 -1.16 10.47
N ILE A 79 -8.04 -0.60 9.33
CA ILE A 79 -6.91 -1.08 8.52
C ILE A 79 -5.61 -0.98 9.31
N ALA A 80 -5.36 0.16 9.96
CA ALA A 80 -4.19 0.39 10.82
C ALA A 80 -4.12 -0.58 12.03
N LYS A 81 -5.26 -1.10 12.49
CA LYS A 81 -5.32 -2.09 13.58
C LYS A 81 -5.05 -3.52 13.09
N SER A 82 -5.52 -3.87 11.90
CA SER A 82 -5.37 -5.21 11.33
C SER A 82 -3.92 -5.61 11.06
N TRP A 83 -3.01 -4.63 10.94
CA TRP A 83 -1.58 -4.84 10.70
C TRP A 83 -0.69 -4.59 11.92
N ARG A 84 -1.22 -4.65 13.15
CA ARG A 84 -0.37 -5.02 14.28
C ARG A 84 0.07 -6.46 14.04
N MET A 85 1.30 -6.61 13.53
CA MET A 85 2.02 -7.88 13.44
C MET A 85 1.68 -8.76 14.66
N PRO A 86 1.38 -10.06 14.49
CA PRO A 86 1.46 -10.99 15.60
C PRO A 86 2.84 -10.84 16.22
N LYS A 87 2.92 -10.53 17.51
CA LYS A 87 4.16 -10.57 18.30
C LYS A 87 4.75 -11.99 18.42
N ASP A 88 4.21 -12.97 17.70
CA ASP A 88 4.43 -14.39 17.94
C ASP A 88 5.36 -15.03 16.90
N MET A 89 6.37 -14.27 16.46
CA MET A 89 7.55 -14.81 15.79
C MET A 89 8.82 -14.18 16.39
N THR A 90 8.88 -14.13 17.72
CA THR A 90 10.14 -14.10 18.46
C THR A 90 10.18 -15.38 19.28
N ASN A 91 10.77 -16.43 18.72
CA ASN A 91 11.32 -17.48 19.57
C ASN A 91 12.39 -16.80 20.43
N ASP A 92 12.30 -17.02 21.73
CA ASP A 92 13.19 -16.49 22.75
C ASP A 92 14.66 -16.76 22.37
N ASP A 93 15.37 -15.70 21.98
CA ASP A 93 16.81 -15.59 22.17
C ASP A 93 17.09 -14.16 22.62
N GLU A 94 17.47 -14.07 23.89
CA GLU A 94 17.85 -12.85 24.59
C GLU A 94 18.99 -12.13 23.86
N ASN A 95 18.71 -10.93 23.33
CA ASN A 95 19.60 -9.77 23.49
C ASN A 95 18.84 -8.48 23.19
N ASN A 96 18.93 -7.57 24.15
CA ASN A 96 18.20 -6.32 24.23
C ASN A 96 18.86 -5.22 23.39
N ASP A 97 18.07 -4.18 23.07
CA ASP A 97 18.47 -2.83 22.65
C ASP A 97 18.82 -2.57 21.15
N GLU A 98 17.81 -2.38 20.29
CA GLU A 98 17.94 -1.41 19.17
C GLU A 98 16.56 -0.96 18.63
N TRP A 99 15.93 -0.03 19.36
CA TRP A 99 14.92 0.86 18.78
C TRP A 99 15.62 2.14 18.32
N ASP A 100 15.15 2.69 17.21
CA ASP A 100 15.51 3.99 16.62
C ASP A 100 16.71 4.00 15.64
N ASP A 101 16.55 3.43 14.44
CA ASP A 101 16.97 4.11 13.20
C ASP A 101 16.44 3.40 11.93
N TYR A 102 15.43 3.97 11.28
CA TYR A 102 15.42 3.98 9.81
C TYR A 102 14.67 5.24 9.33
N SER A 103 15.16 6.37 9.85
CA SER A 103 15.05 7.66 9.20
C SER A 103 16.43 7.97 8.64
N MET A 104 16.82 7.28 7.56
CA MET A 104 17.77 7.72 6.52
C MET A 104 18.18 6.50 5.70
N ILE A 105 17.69 6.43 4.45
CA ILE A 105 18.45 6.20 3.20
C ILE A 105 17.52 6.54 2.04
#